data_AF-W2G335-F1
#
_entry.id   AF-W2G335-F1
#
_cell.length_a   1.000
_cell.length_b   1.000
_cell.length_c   1.000
_cell.angle_alpha   90.00
_cell.angle_beta   90.00
_cell.angle_gamma   90.00
#
_symmetry.space_group_name_H-M   'P 1'
#
loop_
_entity.id
_entity.type
_entity.pdbx_description
1 polymer ?
#
loop_
_entity_poly.entity_id
_entity_poly.type
_entity_poly.pdbx_seq_one_letter_code
_entity_poly.pdbx_strand_id
1 'polypeptide(L)'
;MDLRRLASSSSDANVESPSDSSDFVFDGTNSDLAKQLYNRARAGDDVEKFPKFEIPQTLQTRLDQLQLDWYKLPGIAQRALLWDSGFGISSYNRPVKIWTLNDHSMADLAVPKSRYEAVNCTVKECTQRDGSISYANYKCLGRDMLKAARCVVEDFDDETDIHAAMWVTGGDPEVVPTLRVNKHEWKDMHDNNSYIVFAVHTIDQNGEPAWDQCAKANQNNGYGSLVLPCHTTANITAEINSSKQEVTGSAWVSQWLVEEYSSVAGTTDDAEINLSLLAPIVAGVLVVIGVIGLFVFLKKRRQSREDPIGFTESPVCPDNYYQSCRDLDFGARSTVHTVVDSETATYKGVDRTIKLKPSYTGEFGSGSNRTLNILHNSEFLVGKRLSYDSIIFKQALSKGANGEVWLCECQNEQVAVKRLFQNQNHHADEVEEFAQEIELSASLKHPNIVSFIGMAWNSLNNLVMVLEYFPMGDLQSCLQKNGDLMSWSRDKIHIAVGTASALQYLHSRTPPLIHRDLKSKNILLTRALEAKLIDFGVSRARQ
;
A
#
# COMPACT_ATOMS: atom_id res chain seq x y z
N MET A 1 -35.40 25.66 -2.80
CA MET A 1 -34.66 24.98 -1.71
C MET A 1 -33.49 24.24 -2.35
N ASP A 2 -32.53 24.89 -3.02
CA ASP A 2 -31.63 26.02 -2.65
C ASP A 2 -30.79 25.65 -1.41
N LEU A 3 -29.47 25.50 -1.45
CA LEU A 3 -28.38 26.04 -2.31
C LEU A 3 -27.30 24.95 -2.55
N ARG A 4 -26.70 24.72 -3.74
CA ARG A 4 -25.78 25.52 -4.60
C ARG A 4 -24.30 25.57 -4.15
N ARG A 5 -23.43 25.13 -5.07
CA ARG A 5 -22.04 25.57 -5.40
C ARG A 5 -20.98 25.34 -4.31
N LEU A 6 -19.88 24.65 -4.59
CA LEU A 6 -18.76 25.06 -5.47
C LEU A 6 -18.40 23.93 -6.45
N ALA A 7 -18.63 24.08 -7.76
CA ALA A 7 -17.72 24.69 -8.74
C ALA A 7 -16.66 23.72 -9.28
N SER A 8 -17.05 22.93 -10.29
CA SER A 8 -16.16 22.51 -11.36
C SER A 8 -15.83 23.74 -12.24
N SER A 9 -14.60 24.25 -12.18
CA SER A 9 -13.92 24.88 -13.32
C SER A 9 -12.46 25.18 -12.98
N SER A 10 -11.53 24.36 -13.48
CA SER A 10 -10.42 24.77 -14.34
C SER A 10 -9.44 23.59 -14.50
N SER A 11 -9.17 23.27 -15.78
CA SER A 11 -7.94 22.71 -16.35
C SER A 11 -7.13 21.65 -15.56
N ASP A 12 -6.86 20.54 -16.25
CA ASP A 12 -5.57 19.83 -16.24
C ASP A 12 -4.63 20.17 -15.07
N ALA A 13 -4.62 19.35 -14.03
CA ALA A 13 -3.54 19.36 -13.05
C ALA A 13 -3.27 17.92 -12.60
N ASN A 14 -2.09 17.44 -12.98
CA ASN A 14 -1.42 16.26 -12.44
C ASN A 14 -1.80 16.01 -10.98
N VAL A 15 -2.29 14.80 -10.66
CA VAL A 15 -2.14 14.29 -9.30
C VAL A 15 -0.65 14.05 -9.11
N GLU A 16 0.05 15.08 -8.63
CA GLU A 16 1.45 15.01 -8.26
C GLU A 16 1.60 13.87 -7.23
N SER A 17 2.08 12.73 -7.72
CA SER A 17 3.00 11.91 -6.95
C SER A 17 4.02 12.88 -6.35
N PRO A 18 4.30 12.86 -5.03
CA PRO A 18 5.37 13.69 -4.50
C PRO A 18 6.57 13.28 -5.32
N SER A 19 7.04 14.26 -6.10
CA SER A 19 8.19 14.17 -6.96
C SER A 19 9.09 13.01 -6.55
N ASP A 20 9.49 12.25 -7.55
CA ASP A 20 10.81 11.63 -7.61
C ASP A 20 11.89 12.74 -7.51
N SER A 21 11.72 13.73 -6.62
CA SER A 21 12.76 14.64 -6.25
C SER A 21 13.72 13.76 -5.47
N SER A 22 14.78 13.44 -6.14
CA SER A 22 16.12 13.37 -5.58
C SER A 22 16.48 14.48 -4.58
N ASP A 23 15.57 15.42 -4.25
CA ASP A 23 15.84 16.70 -3.62
C ASP A 23 15.11 16.88 -2.25
N PHE A 24 14.28 15.92 -1.80
CA PHE A 24 13.76 16.00 -0.42
C PHE A 24 14.89 15.79 0.60
N VAL A 25 15.10 16.79 1.44
CA VAL A 25 16.04 16.75 2.57
C VAL A 25 15.28 17.18 3.83
N PHE A 26 15.50 16.45 4.92
CA PHE A 26 14.94 16.81 6.23
C PHE A 26 15.86 17.80 6.95
N ASP A 27 15.93 19.02 6.42
CA ASP A 27 16.77 20.12 6.91
C ASP A 27 15.94 21.28 7.51
N GLY A 28 14.64 21.07 7.70
CA GLY A 28 13.71 22.05 8.24
C GLY A 28 13.30 23.18 7.28
N THR A 29 13.59 23.05 5.98
CA THR A 29 13.05 23.94 4.93
C THR A 29 11.57 23.66 4.61
N ASN A 30 11.09 22.47 4.94
CA ASN A 30 9.72 22.00 4.79
C ASN A 30 9.31 21.23 6.07
N SER A 31 8.02 20.92 6.20
CA SER A 31 7.50 20.12 7.31
C SER A 31 6.79 18.86 6.82
N ASP A 32 7.23 18.28 5.70
CA ASP A 32 6.70 17.01 5.22
C ASP A 32 7.25 15.84 6.06
N LEU A 33 6.78 15.78 7.31
CA LEU A 33 7.17 14.73 8.26
C LEU A 33 6.70 13.37 7.76
N ALA A 34 5.61 13.32 6.99
CA ALA A 34 5.15 12.08 6.38
C ALA A 34 6.18 11.55 5.37
N LYS A 35 6.78 12.41 4.54
CA LYS A 35 7.87 12.03 3.61
C LYS A 35 9.12 11.60 4.36
N GLN A 36 9.50 12.28 5.44
CA GLN A 36 10.62 11.83 6.28
C GLN A 36 10.34 10.45 6.90
N LEU A 37 9.15 10.24 7.47
CA LEU A 37 8.73 8.95 8.03
C LEU A 37 8.71 7.84 6.98
N TYR A 38 8.25 8.14 5.77
CA TYR A 38 8.34 7.23 4.61
C TYR A 38 9.80 6.85 4.33
N ASN A 39 10.70 7.83 4.19
CA ASN A 39 12.11 7.58 3.92
C ASN A 39 12.75 6.73 5.02
N ARG A 40 12.40 6.97 6.30
CA ARG A 40 12.89 6.18 7.42
C ARG A 40 12.33 4.75 7.45
N ALA A 41 11.05 4.56 7.14
CA ALA A 41 10.48 3.22 6.96
C ALA A 41 11.20 2.45 5.84
N ARG A 42 11.49 3.10 4.71
CA ARG A 42 12.23 2.51 3.58
C ARG A 42 13.69 2.19 3.94
N ALA A 43 14.29 2.93 4.85
CA ALA A 43 15.61 2.65 5.41
C ALA A 43 15.62 1.48 6.42
N GLY A 44 14.44 0.97 6.78
CA GLY A 44 14.28 -0.15 7.71
C GLY A 44 14.24 0.24 9.17
N ASP A 45 14.04 1.52 9.49
CA ASP A 45 13.85 1.95 10.87
C ASP A 45 12.52 1.43 11.43
N ASP A 46 12.51 1.20 12.74
CA ASP A 46 11.32 0.87 13.49
C ASP A 46 11.22 1.77 14.72
N VAL A 47 9.99 2.03 15.16
CA VAL A 47 9.71 2.82 16.36
C VAL A 47 8.50 2.23 17.07
N GLU A 48 8.52 2.31 18.39
CA GLU A 48 7.40 1.86 19.20
C GLU A 48 6.09 2.52 18.76
N LYS A 49 5.04 1.69 18.73
CA LYS A 49 3.66 2.11 18.50
C LYS A 49 3.21 3.04 19.61
N PHE A 50 2.26 3.92 19.30
CA PHE A 50 1.64 4.72 20.35
C PHE A 50 0.89 3.84 21.36
N PRO A 51 0.87 4.23 22.64
CA PRO A 51 0.03 3.57 23.63
C PRO A 51 -1.44 3.71 23.26
N LYS A 52 -2.29 2.85 23.84
CA LYS A 52 -3.72 2.85 23.55
C LYS A 52 -4.37 4.18 23.95
N PHE A 53 -5.04 4.83 23.00
CA PHE A 53 -5.83 6.03 23.20
C PHE A 53 -7.11 5.99 22.34
N GLU A 54 -8.03 6.92 22.60
CA GLU A 54 -9.23 7.09 21.77
C GLU A 54 -8.85 7.72 20.42
N ILE A 55 -9.12 7.00 19.33
CA ILE A 55 -8.78 7.43 17.97
C ILE A 55 -9.77 8.54 17.56
N PRO A 56 -9.30 9.74 17.19
CA PRO A 56 -10.18 10.82 16.74
C PRO A 56 -11.08 10.40 15.57
N GLN A 57 -12.33 10.85 15.55
CA GLN A 57 -13.32 10.42 14.55
C GLN A 57 -12.87 10.65 13.09
N THR A 58 -12.16 11.74 12.82
CA THR A 58 -11.62 12.05 11.48
C THR A 58 -10.53 11.04 11.07
N LEU A 59 -9.67 10.65 12.02
CA LEU A 59 -8.66 9.62 11.83
C LEU A 59 -9.31 8.24 11.65
N GLN A 60 -10.32 7.91 12.45
CA GLN A 60 -11.09 6.67 12.32
C GLN A 60 -11.80 6.59 10.96
N THR A 61 -12.45 7.67 10.52
CA THR A 61 -13.10 7.73 9.21
C THR A 61 -12.11 7.45 8.08
N ARG A 62 -10.90 8.03 8.18
CA ARG A 62 -9.84 7.80 7.20
C ARG A 62 -9.33 6.35 7.26
N LEU A 63 -9.12 5.78 8.45
CA LEU A 63 -8.76 4.37 8.62
C LEU A 63 -9.82 3.44 8.00
N ASP A 64 -11.11 3.72 8.22
CA ASP A 64 -12.22 2.92 7.68
C ASP A 64 -12.26 2.99 6.14
N GLN A 65 -12.06 4.18 5.58
CA GLN A 65 -11.96 4.38 4.12
C GLN A 65 -10.79 3.60 3.50
N LEU A 66 -9.65 3.57 4.20
CA LEU A 66 -8.45 2.83 3.77
C LEU A 66 -8.49 1.35 4.16
N GLN A 67 -9.51 0.91 4.92
CA GLN A 67 -9.61 -0.42 5.50
C GLN A 67 -8.34 -0.81 6.29
N LEU A 68 -7.84 0.08 7.14
CA LEU A 68 -6.66 -0.14 7.98
C LEU A 68 -7.03 -0.23 9.46
N ASP A 69 -6.33 -1.08 10.20
CA ASP A 69 -6.44 -1.16 11.66
C ASP A 69 -5.27 -0.42 12.32
N TRP A 70 -5.58 0.64 13.05
CA TRP A 70 -4.61 1.48 13.77
C TRP A 70 -3.63 0.68 14.60
N TYR A 71 -4.09 -0.33 15.34
CA TYR A 71 -3.25 -1.08 16.28
C TYR A 71 -2.34 -2.08 15.58
N LYS A 72 -2.63 -2.38 14.32
CA LYS A 72 -1.84 -3.27 13.48
C LYS A 72 -0.76 -2.54 12.69
N LEU A 73 -0.95 -1.25 12.41
CA LEU A 73 0.08 -0.40 11.82
C LEU A 73 1.37 -0.38 12.67
N PRO A 74 2.57 -0.37 12.05
CA PRO A 74 3.82 -0.10 12.76
C PRO A 74 3.87 1.36 13.26
N GLY A 75 4.73 1.64 14.24
CA GLY A 75 4.76 2.96 14.88
C GLY A 75 5.09 4.11 13.91
N ILE A 76 5.92 3.86 12.90
CA ILE A 76 6.23 4.86 11.86
C ILE A 76 4.99 5.20 11.03
N ALA A 77 4.22 4.18 10.62
CA ALA A 77 2.98 4.37 9.86
C ALA A 77 1.90 5.09 10.68
N GLN A 78 1.79 4.77 11.97
CA GLN A 78 0.90 5.49 12.89
C GLN A 78 1.25 6.98 12.94
N ARG A 79 2.54 7.33 13.06
CA ARG A 79 3.01 8.73 13.03
C ARG A 79 2.68 9.40 11.70
N ALA A 80 2.96 8.74 10.58
CA ALA A 80 2.71 9.32 9.27
C ALA A 80 1.23 9.62 9.03
N LEU A 81 0.35 8.65 9.34
CA LEU A 81 -1.08 8.81 9.23
C LEU A 81 -1.60 9.92 10.16
N LEU A 82 -1.08 10.00 11.39
CA LEU A 82 -1.47 11.01 12.36
C LEU A 82 -1.11 12.42 11.89
N TRP A 83 0.16 12.64 11.52
CA TRP A 83 0.64 13.93 11.02
C TRP A 83 -0.11 14.37 9.78
N ASP A 84 -0.21 13.49 8.78
CA ASP A 84 -0.88 13.79 7.52
C ASP A 84 -2.40 14.01 7.70
N SER A 85 -3.00 13.55 8.80
CA SER A 85 -4.40 13.82 9.16
C SER A 85 -4.59 15.09 10.00
N GLY A 86 -3.52 15.85 10.25
CA GLY A 86 -3.56 17.09 11.02
C GLY A 86 -3.62 16.85 12.52
N PHE A 87 -2.79 15.95 13.04
CA PHE A 87 -2.70 15.69 14.47
C PHE A 87 -1.24 15.63 14.93
N GLY A 88 -1.02 16.15 16.13
CA GLY A 88 0.19 15.91 16.92
C GLY A 88 -0.15 15.09 18.16
N ILE A 89 0.81 14.94 19.08
CA ILE A 89 0.68 14.17 20.32
C ILE A 89 1.11 15.02 21.49
N SER A 90 0.26 15.16 22.50
CA SER A 90 0.59 15.86 23.75
C SER A 90 1.62 15.11 24.59
N SER A 91 2.09 15.74 25.65
CA SER A 91 2.93 15.14 26.69
C SER A 91 2.33 13.88 27.32
N TYR A 92 1.00 13.77 27.38
CA TYR A 92 0.26 12.61 27.90
C TYR A 92 -0.06 11.53 26.86
N ASN A 93 0.58 11.56 25.69
CA ASN A 93 0.35 10.62 24.58
C ASN A 93 -1.09 10.66 24.00
N ARG A 94 -1.77 11.81 24.06
CA ARG A 94 -3.09 11.98 23.45
C ARG A 94 -2.97 12.71 22.11
N PRO A 95 -3.71 12.29 21.07
CA PRO A 95 -3.84 13.07 19.84
C PRO A 95 -4.38 14.46 20.13
N VAL A 96 -3.77 15.47 19.53
CA VAL A 96 -4.22 16.86 19.60
C VAL A 96 -4.38 17.41 18.19
N LYS A 97 -5.52 18.03 17.92
CA LYS A 97 -5.86 18.47 16.57
C LYS A 97 -4.99 19.67 16.15
N ILE A 98 -4.54 19.66 14.91
CA ILE A 98 -3.80 20.74 14.25
C ILE A 98 -4.62 21.19 13.04
N TRP A 99 -4.87 22.49 12.96
CA TRP A 99 -5.40 23.18 11.79
C TRP A 99 -4.28 23.95 11.10
N THR A 100 -4.31 24.01 9.77
CA THR A 100 -3.41 24.89 9.01
C THR A 100 -4.05 26.27 8.84
N LEU A 101 -3.22 27.27 8.52
CA LEU A 101 -3.65 28.64 8.26
C LEU A 101 -3.34 29.04 6.82
N ASN A 102 -4.19 29.89 6.22
CA ASN A 102 -3.92 30.59 4.96
C ASN A 102 -3.47 29.67 3.80
N ASP A 103 -4.18 28.57 3.58
CA ASP A 103 -3.91 27.58 2.52
C ASP A 103 -2.59 26.80 2.65
N HIS A 104 -1.88 26.92 3.78
CA HIS A 104 -0.74 26.04 4.07
C HIS A 104 -1.19 24.59 4.27
N SER A 105 -0.32 23.65 3.91
CA SER A 105 -0.51 22.22 4.18
C SER A 105 0.35 21.75 5.34
N MET A 106 0.13 20.52 5.84
CA MET A 106 1.00 19.91 6.85
C MET A 106 2.46 19.80 6.39
N ALA A 107 2.72 19.73 5.07
CA ALA A 107 4.05 19.72 4.49
C ALA A 107 4.72 21.11 4.42
N ASP A 108 3.98 22.20 4.65
CA ASP A 108 4.43 23.60 4.51
C ASP A 108 4.15 24.44 5.78
N LEU A 109 4.24 23.83 6.95
CA LEU A 109 4.17 24.52 8.24
C LEU A 109 5.53 25.06 8.70
N ALA A 110 6.64 24.54 8.15
CA ALA A 110 7.97 25.06 8.42
C ALA A 110 8.07 26.54 8.07
N VAL A 111 8.42 27.36 9.07
CA VAL A 111 8.52 28.81 8.89
C VAL A 111 9.94 29.15 8.44
N PRO A 112 10.14 29.70 7.23
CA PRO A 112 11.48 30.02 6.75
C PRO A 112 12.08 31.21 7.53
N LYS A 113 13.41 31.26 7.65
CA LYS A 113 14.15 32.35 8.32
C LYS A 113 13.68 33.73 7.88
N SER A 114 13.52 33.95 6.58
CA SER A 114 13.09 35.23 6.02
C SER A 114 11.72 35.69 6.55
N ARG A 115 10.78 34.76 6.73
CA ARG A 115 9.46 35.06 7.31
C ARG A 115 9.54 35.31 8.81
N TYR A 116 10.40 34.57 9.49
CA TYR A 116 10.64 34.74 10.92
C TYR A 116 11.27 36.11 11.24
N GLU A 117 12.25 36.55 10.46
CA GLU A 117 12.88 37.86 10.61
C GLU A 117 11.93 39.00 10.23
N ALA A 118 11.03 38.78 9.25
CA ALA A 118 10.04 39.77 8.82
C ALA A 118 9.01 40.15 9.91
N VAL A 119 8.86 39.34 10.96
CA VAL A 119 7.97 39.64 12.10
C VAL A 119 8.72 40.23 13.30
N ASN A 120 9.90 40.83 13.08
CA ASN A 120 10.76 41.44 14.10
C ASN A 120 11.40 40.44 15.08
N CYS A 121 11.56 39.19 14.67
CA CYS A 121 12.24 38.18 15.46
C CYS A 121 13.69 38.00 14.98
N THR A 122 14.58 37.70 15.93
CA THR A 122 15.99 37.45 15.64
C THR A 122 16.30 35.97 15.80
N VAL A 123 17.29 35.50 15.04
CA VAL A 123 17.69 34.09 15.00
C VAL A 123 19.05 33.88 15.64
N LYS A 124 19.26 32.70 16.19
CA LYS A 124 20.56 32.16 16.56
C LYS A 124 21.00 31.19 15.47
N GLU A 125 22.19 31.41 14.91
CA GLU A 125 22.78 30.49 13.94
C GLU A 125 23.51 29.37 14.67
N CYS A 126 23.25 28.14 14.24
CA CYS A 126 23.81 26.93 14.81
C CYS A 126 24.44 26.10 13.69
N THR A 127 25.75 25.84 13.79
CA THR A 127 26.43 24.95 12.84
C THR A 127 26.10 23.50 13.18
N GLN A 128 25.58 22.78 12.20
CA GLN A 128 25.23 21.36 12.30
C GLN A 128 26.45 20.47 12.04
N ARG A 129 26.33 19.18 12.33
CA ARG A 129 27.41 18.19 12.18
C ARG A 129 28.01 18.13 10.77
N ASP A 130 27.20 18.30 9.74
CA ASP A 130 27.62 18.28 8.33
C ASP A 130 28.17 19.63 7.84
N GLY A 131 28.22 20.65 8.71
CA GLY A 131 28.66 22.00 8.40
C GLY A 131 27.56 22.92 7.86
N SER A 132 26.34 22.42 7.65
CA SER A 132 25.19 23.25 7.32
C SER A 132 24.74 24.11 8.51
N ILE A 133 23.88 25.11 8.27
CA ILE A 133 23.42 26.04 9.30
C ILE A 133 21.94 25.81 9.61
N SER A 134 21.65 25.52 10.87
CA SER A 134 20.31 25.61 11.45
C SER A 134 20.10 26.97 12.11
N TYR A 135 18.84 27.40 12.19
CA TYR A 135 18.44 28.65 12.84
C TYR A 135 17.46 28.35 13.95
N ALA A 136 17.69 28.88 15.15
CA ALA A 136 16.78 28.75 16.29
C ALA A 136 16.27 30.12 16.75
N ASN A 137 15.13 30.16 17.45
CA ASN A 137 14.63 31.42 18.00
C ASN A 137 15.60 31.98 19.05
N TYR A 138 15.90 33.27 18.94
CA TYR A 138 16.76 33.96 19.91
C TYR A 138 15.98 35.03 20.69
N LYS A 139 15.81 36.23 20.11
CA LYS A 139 14.98 37.30 20.69
C LYS A 139 13.73 37.49 19.83
N CYS A 140 12.58 37.13 20.39
CA CYS A 140 11.28 37.19 19.73
C CYS A 140 10.18 37.18 20.79
N LEU A 141 9.25 38.14 20.73
CA LEU A 141 8.07 38.11 21.59
C LEU A 141 7.10 37.02 21.12
N GLY A 142 6.35 36.42 22.04
CA GLY A 142 5.38 35.37 21.68
C GLY A 142 4.37 35.84 20.63
N ARG A 143 3.84 37.07 20.78
CA ARG A 143 2.92 37.67 19.77
C ARG A 143 3.54 37.83 18.39
N ASP A 144 4.84 38.07 18.31
CA ASP A 144 5.54 38.32 17.05
C ASP A 144 5.87 36.99 16.38
N MET A 145 6.31 36.01 17.16
CA MET A 145 6.48 34.62 16.73
C MET A 145 5.19 34.07 16.08
N LEU A 146 4.06 34.29 16.75
CA LEU A 146 2.75 33.85 16.30
C LEU A 146 2.31 34.51 14.98
N LYS A 147 2.80 35.71 14.62
CA LYS A 147 2.52 36.30 13.29
C LYS A 147 3.17 35.53 12.14
N ALA A 148 4.21 34.73 12.43
CA ALA A 148 4.85 33.87 11.45
C ALA A 148 4.31 32.44 11.46
N ALA A 149 3.60 32.04 12.51
CA ALA A 149 3.01 30.70 12.65
C ALA A 149 2.03 30.39 11.51
N ARG A 150 2.01 29.12 11.10
CA ARG A 150 1.19 28.62 9.97
C ARG A 150 0.13 27.60 10.41
N CYS A 151 -0.02 27.40 11.72
CA CYS A 151 -0.88 26.40 12.32
C CYS A 151 -1.56 26.90 13.59
N VAL A 152 -2.67 26.26 13.92
CA VAL A 152 -3.36 26.36 15.20
C VAL A 152 -3.49 24.96 15.78
N VAL A 153 -3.21 24.81 17.06
CA VAL A 153 -3.35 23.57 17.82
C VAL A 153 -4.54 23.69 18.75
N GLU A 154 -5.26 22.59 18.92
CA GLU A 154 -6.30 22.43 19.93
C GLU A 154 -5.73 22.68 21.32
N ASP A 155 -6.37 23.55 22.09
CA ASP A 155 -5.91 23.83 23.44
C ASP A 155 -6.02 22.59 24.33
N PHE A 156 -4.96 22.30 25.08
CA PHE A 156 -4.95 21.25 26.08
C PHE A 156 -4.08 21.67 27.28
N ASP A 157 -4.39 21.09 28.44
CA ASP A 157 -3.56 21.23 29.62
C ASP A 157 -2.24 20.48 29.43
N ASP A 158 -1.15 21.19 29.61
CA ASP A 158 0.20 20.66 29.53
C ASP A 158 0.99 21.15 30.74
N GLU A 159 1.37 20.22 31.60
CA GLU A 159 2.17 20.49 32.79
C GLU A 159 3.66 20.37 32.52
N THR A 160 4.06 20.10 31.26
CA THR A 160 5.48 20.00 30.93
C THR A 160 6.13 21.39 30.90
N ASP A 161 6.98 21.64 31.90
CA ASP A 161 7.89 22.78 31.88
C ASP A 161 9.07 22.45 30.97
N ILE A 162 8.90 22.72 29.67
CA ILE A 162 9.93 22.49 28.66
C ILE A 162 10.71 23.77 28.40
N HIS A 163 12.02 23.74 28.66
CA HIS A 163 12.91 24.84 28.35
C HIS A 163 13.57 24.69 26.97
N ALA A 164 12.79 24.43 25.92
CA ALA A 164 13.27 24.24 24.55
C ALA A 164 12.94 25.43 23.64
N ALA A 165 13.53 25.45 22.44
CA ALA A 165 13.18 26.42 21.41
C ALA A 165 11.74 26.21 20.91
N MET A 166 11.08 27.28 20.43
CA MET A 166 9.70 27.25 19.91
C MET A 166 9.66 27.40 18.38
N TRP A 167 10.80 27.73 17.78
CA TRP A 167 11.01 27.75 16.35
C TRP A 167 12.47 27.39 16.05
N VAL A 168 12.66 26.38 15.20
CA VAL A 168 13.99 25.93 14.76
C VAL A 168 13.88 25.39 13.33
N THR A 169 14.84 25.75 12.47
CA THR A 169 15.11 25.07 11.20
C THR A 169 16.28 24.10 11.38
N GLY A 170 16.40 23.10 10.54
CA GLY A 170 17.36 22.01 10.71
C GLY A 170 16.64 20.68 10.92
N GLY A 171 17.41 19.61 10.84
CA GLY A 171 16.92 18.26 11.00
C GLY A 171 18.04 17.26 10.79
N ASP A 172 18.01 16.17 11.53
CA ASP A 172 18.89 15.03 11.28
C ASP A 172 18.22 14.15 10.19
N PRO A 173 18.85 13.93 9.02
CA PRO A 173 18.27 13.10 7.96
C PRO A 173 18.03 11.64 8.40
N GLU A 174 18.66 11.20 9.48
CA GLU A 174 18.51 9.86 10.05
C GLU A 174 17.47 9.79 11.18
N VAL A 175 16.87 10.91 11.59
CA VAL A 175 15.87 10.87 12.68
C VAL A 175 14.52 10.38 12.20
N VAL A 176 13.87 9.57 13.05
CA VAL A 176 12.43 9.28 12.97
C VAL A 176 11.70 10.36 13.75
N PRO A 177 10.95 11.27 13.10
CA PRO A 177 10.36 12.41 13.79
C PRO A 177 9.36 11.99 14.87
N THR A 178 9.47 12.61 16.03
CA THR A 178 8.39 12.63 17.03
C THR A 178 7.37 13.69 16.61
N LEU A 179 6.11 13.55 17.01
CA LEU A 179 5.05 14.51 16.68
C LEU A 179 4.61 15.24 17.94
N ARG A 180 5.57 15.58 18.81
CA ARG A 180 5.29 16.07 20.17
C ARG A 180 4.81 17.50 20.09
N VAL A 181 3.67 17.79 20.69
CA VAL A 181 3.19 19.16 20.83
C VAL A 181 3.33 19.54 22.29
N ASN A 182 4.08 20.62 22.54
CA ASN A 182 4.29 21.14 23.87
C ASN A 182 3.78 22.58 23.96
N LYS A 183 3.25 22.93 25.12
CA LYS A 183 2.85 24.29 25.47
C LYS A 183 4.03 25.04 26.09
N HIS A 184 4.40 26.17 25.49
CA HIS A 184 5.37 27.10 26.05
C HIS A 184 4.65 28.31 26.62
N GLU A 185 4.70 28.47 27.94
CA GLU A 185 4.09 29.60 28.64
C GLU A 185 5.15 30.36 29.44
N TRP A 186 5.27 31.66 29.20
CA TRP A 186 6.21 32.51 29.94
C TRP A 186 5.68 33.92 30.08
N LYS A 187 6.22 34.64 31.07
CA LYS A 187 6.04 36.09 31.20
C LYS A 187 7.27 36.80 30.65
N ASP A 188 7.11 37.60 29.61
CA ASP A 188 8.23 38.30 29.00
C ASP A 188 8.69 39.46 29.89
N MET A 189 10.00 39.56 30.12
CA MET A 189 10.56 40.55 31.02
C MET A 189 10.59 41.96 30.42
N HIS A 190 10.49 42.11 29.09
CA HIS A 190 10.61 43.40 28.43
C HIS A 190 9.29 44.18 28.42
N ASP A 191 8.17 43.48 28.24
CA ASP A 191 6.83 44.08 28.19
C ASP A 191 5.89 43.62 29.30
N ASN A 192 6.33 42.69 30.16
CA ASN A 192 5.61 42.18 31.31
C ASN A 192 4.29 41.46 30.95
N ASN A 193 4.12 41.04 29.69
CA ASN A 193 2.98 40.26 29.23
C ASN A 193 3.26 38.76 29.30
N SER A 194 2.21 37.97 29.53
CA SER A 194 2.28 36.51 29.43
C SER A 194 1.98 36.06 28.00
N TYR A 195 2.79 35.13 27.51
CA TYR A 195 2.65 34.54 26.19
C TYR A 195 2.47 33.04 26.30
N ILE A 196 1.61 32.50 25.42
CA ILE A 196 1.42 31.07 25.22
C ILE A 196 1.68 30.79 23.75
N VAL A 197 2.64 29.90 23.47
CA VAL A 197 2.97 29.42 22.13
C VAL A 197 2.99 27.90 22.19
N PHE A 198 2.20 27.25 21.34
CA PHE A 198 2.30 25.81 21.17
C PHE A 198 3.37 25.55 20.12
N ALA A 199 4.18 24.50 20.31
CA ALA A 199 5.21 24.14 19.34
C ALA A 199 5.17 22.64 19.05
N VAL A 200 5.24 22.29 17.77
CA VAL A 200 5.46 20.90 17.35
C VAL A 200 6.96 20.65 17.32
N HIS A 201 7.42 19.75 18.18
CA HIS A 201 8.78 19.26 18.30
C HIS A 201 8.92 17.93 17.54
N THR A 202 10.00 17.82 16.75
CA THR A 202 10.25 16.65 15.89
C THR A 202 11.19 15.61 16.50
N ILE A 203 11.70 15.82 17.71
CA ILE A 203 12.54 14.84 18.43
C ILE A 203 12.08 14.67 19.88
N ASP A 204 12.68 13.71 20.59
CA ASP A 204 12.40 13.54 22.02
C ASP A 204 12.97 14.71 22.84
N GLN A 205 12.31 15.06 23.94
CA GLN A 205 12.71 16.18 24.80
C GLN A 205 14.16 16.07 25.29
N ASN A 206 14.69 14.86 25.51
CA ASN A 206 16.09 14.68 25.92
C ASN A 206 17.10 15.01 24.81
N GLY A 207 16.66 14.93 23.56
CA GLY A 207 17.44 15.34 22.40
C GLY A 207 17.33 16.84 22.09
N GLU A 208 16.33 17.54 22.63
CA GLU A 208 16.12 18.97 22.38
C GLU A 208 17.21 19.81 23.07
N PRO A 209 17.85 20.75 22.35
CA PRO A 209 18.65 21.79 22.97
C PRO A 209 17.77 22.69 23.83
N ALA A 210 18.32 23.18 24.94
CA ALA A 210 17.64 24.22 25.69
C ALA A 210 17.48 25.49 24.83
N TRP A 211 16.50 26.32 25.16
CA TRP A 211 16.38 27.65 24.55
C TRP A 211 17.73 28.41 24.65
N ASP A 212 18.06 29.13 23.57
CA ASP A 212 19.36 29.79 23.38
C ASP A 212 20.59 28.84 23.40
N GLN A 213 20.41 27.55 23.10
CA GLN A 213 21.52 26.61 22.89
C GLN A 213 21.44 25.95 21.52
N CYS A 214 22.60 25.63 20.94
CA CYS A 214 22.68 24.80 19.74
C CYS A 214 22.81 23.33 20.12
N ALA A 215 22.38 22.43 19.23
CA ALA A 215 22.53 21.00 19.40
C ALA A 215 24.00 20.60 19.56
N LYS A 216 24.27 19.75 20.55
CA LYS A 216 25.59 19.16 20.81
C LYS A 216 25.66 17.79 20.13
N ALA A 217 26.86 17.24 19.96
CA ALA A 217 27.03 15.93 19.31
C ALA A 217 26.23 14.78 19.98
N ASN A 218 25.95 14.88 21.29
CA ASN A 218 25.14 13.91 22.04
C ASN A 218 23.63 14.23 22.04
N GLN A 219 23.20 15.29 21.37
CA GLN A 219 21.82 15.73 21.21
C GLN A 219 21.47 15.70 19.72
N ASN A 220 20.60 14.77 19.32
CA ASN A 220 20.20 14.61 17.91
C ASN A 220 21.39 14.56 16.94
N ASN A 221 22.46 13.84 17.32
CA ASN A 221 23.71 13.71 16.55
C ASN A 221 24.39 15.04 16.18
N GLY A 222 24.11 16.15 16.88
CA GLY A 222 24.61 17.48 16.56
C GLY A 222 23.87 18.21 15.43
N TYR A 223 22.67 17.74 15.06
CA TYR A 223 21.76 18.44 14.16
C TYR A 223 20.69 19.20 14.96
N GLY A 224 20.20 20.30 14.40
CA GLY A 224 19.00 20.95 14.92
C GLY A 224 17.77 20.05 14.79
N SER A 225 16.72 20.34 15.55
CA SER A 225 15.39 19.73 15.42
C SER A 225 14.48 20.69 14.68
N LEU A 226 13.62 20.21 13.78
CA LEU A 226 12.57 21.08 13.23
C LEU A 226 11.56 21.37 14.34
N VAL A 227 11.32 22.64 14.64
CA VAL A 227 10.31 23.06 15.62
C VAL A 227 9.35 24.08 15.00
N LEU A 228 8.05 23.78 15.07
CA LEU A 228 7.00 24.52 14.37
C LEU A 228 6.14 25.30 15.37
N PRO A 229 6.20 26.65 15.39
CA PRO A 229 5.33 27.44 16.26
C PRO A 229 3.89 27.45 15.73
N CYS A 230 2.94 27.25 16.62
CA CYS A 230 1.51 27.27 16.35
C CYS A 230 0.76 28.12 17.41
N HIS A 231 -0.39 28.66 17.00
CA HIS A 231 -1.35 29.24 17.93
C HIS A 231 -2.06 28.15 18.75
N THR A 232 -2.68 28.53 19.86
CA THR A 232 -3.69 27.71 20.58
C THR A 232 -5.10 28.18 20.26
N THR A 233 -6.07 27.27 20.15
CA THR A 233 -7.49 27.64 20.02
C THR A 233 -8.03 28.50 21.16
N ALA A 234 -7.40 28.49 22.34
CA ALA A 234 -7.82 29.32 23.47
C ALA A 234 -7.48 30.81 23.29
N ASN A 235 -6.48 31.14 22.45
CA ASN A 235 -5.97 32.51 22.32
C ASN A 235 -5.71 32.89 20.86
N ILE A 236 -6.79 32.92 20.06
CA ILE A 236 -6.79 33.37 18.67
C ILE A 236 -7.83 34.45 18.41
N THR A 237 -7.54 35.33 17.46
CA THR A 237 -8.50 36.35 16.99
C THR A 237 -9.57 35.71 16.10
N ALA A 238 -10.68 36.43 15.88
CA ALA A 238 -11.70 35.99 14.94
C ALA A 238 -11.15 35.79 13.51
N GLU A 239 -10.18 36.61 13.11
CA GLU A 239 -9.50 36.51 11.82
C GLU A 239 -8.70 35.21 11.70
N ILE A 240 -7.87 34.89 12.69
CA ILE A 240 -7.13 33.62 12.72
C ILE A 240 -8.11 32.44 12.76
N ASN A 241 -9.16 32.54 13.58
CA ASN A 241 -10.17 31.47 13.65
C ASN A 241 -10.87 31.23 12.31
N SER A 242 -11.11 32.29 11.52
CA SER A 242 -11.73 32.19 10.19
C SER A 242 -10.78 31.69 9.10
N SER A 243 -9.46 31.81 9.28
CA SER A 243 -8.44 31.32 8.35
C SER A 243 -7.97 29.90 8.66
N LYS A 244 -8.44 29.28 9.75
CA LYS A 244 -8.21 27.87 10.05
C LYS A 244 -8.81 26.98 8.98
N GLN A 245 -8.05 25.98 8.59
CA GLN A 245 -8.47 24.95 7.64
C GLN A 245 -8.35 23.57 8.26
N GLU A 246 -9.36 22.75 8.02
CA GLU A 246 -9.29 21.32 8.35
C GLU A 246 -8.28 20.65 7.44
N VAL A 247 -7.41 19.84 8.04
CA VAL A 247 -6.43 19.08 7.30
C VAL A 247 -7.10 17.91 6.60
N THR A 248 -6.92 17.82 5.29
CA THR A 248 -7.27 16.64 4.50
C THR A 248 -6.01 15.85 4.22
N GLY A 249 -6.05 14.55 4.53
CA GLY A 249 -4.94 13.65 4.28
C GLY A 249 -4.53 13.61 2.81
N SER A 250 -3.23 13.57 2.55
CA SER A 250 -2.72 13.49 1.19
C SER A 250 -3.02 12.13 0.55
N ALA A 251 -3.24 12.15 -0.76
CA ALA A 251 -3.50 10.93 -1.53
C ALA A 251 -2.30 9.98 -1.49
N TRP A 252 -1.07 10.52 -1.50
CA TRP A 252 0.14 9.71 -1.54
C TRP A 252 0.42 8.99 -0.22
N VAL A 253 0.18 9.61 0.94
CA VAL A 253 0.30 8.92 2.24
C VAL A 253 -0.74 7.81 2.34
N SER A 254 -1.96 8.09 1.89
CA SER A 254 -3.03 7.09 1.82
C SER A 254 -2.63 5.89 0.95
N GLN A 255 -2.06 6.16 -0.24
CA GLN A 255 -1.56 5.14 -1.15
C GLN A 255 -0.43 4.32 -0.51
N TRP A 256 0.59 4.98 0.06
CA TRP A 256 1.70 4.30 0.75
C TRP A 256 1.20 3.36 1.86
N LEU A 257 0.32 3.86 2.74
CA LEU A 257 -0.19 3.08 3.86
C LEU A 257 -0.99 1.85 3.41
N VAL A 258 -1.79 1.98 2.35
CA VAL A 258 -2.55 0.86 1.78
C VAL A 258 -1.61 -0.14 1.10
N GLU A 259 -0.66 0.32 0.28
CA GLU A 259 0.28 -0.53 -0.43
C GLU A 259 1.13 -1.37 0.53
N GLU A 260 1.61 -0.79 1.62
CA GLU A 260 2.50 -1.48 2.56
C GLU A 260 1.76 -2.21 3.69
N TYR A 261 0.59 -1.74 4.13
CA TYR A 261 -0.04 -2.24 5.36
C TYR A 261 -1.47 -2.77 5.22
N SER A 262 -2.07 -2.76 4.02
CA SER A 262 -3.42 -3.33 3.81
C SER A 262 -3.50 -4.82 4.14
N SER A 263 -2.40 -5.59 3.99
CA SER A 263 -2.38 -7.01 4.38
C SER A 263 -2.44 -7.22 5.89
N VAL A 264 -2.14 -6.20 6.69
CA VAL A 264 -2.20 -6.29 8.15
C VAL A 264 -3.64 -6.07 8.64
N ALA A 265 -4.52 -5.46 7.83
CA ALA A 265 -5.91 -5.22 8.19
C ALA A 265 -6.81 -6.48 8.18
N GLY A 266 -6.33 -7.61 7.68
CA GLY A 266 -7.13 -8.82 7.42
C GLY A 266 -6.71 -10.05 8.22
N THR A 267 -6.76 -9.98 9.55
CA THR A 267 -6.94 -11.17 10.43
C THR A 267 -7.79 -10.76 11.62
N THR A 268 -9.08 -11.07 11.58
CA THR A 268 -9.90 -11.11 12.79
C THR A 268 -9.48 -12.36 13.57
N ASP A 269 -8.53 -12.20 14.49
CA ASP A 269 -8.39 -13.09 15.63
C ASP A 269 -8.59 -12.24 16.89
N ASP A 270 -9.25 -12.85 17.87
CA ASP A 270 -9.71 -12.30 19.17
C ASP A 270 -11.07 -11.58 19.19
N ALA A 271 -12.10 -12.23 18.67
CA ALA A 271 -13.40 -12.16 19.35
C ALA A 271 -13.43 -13.23 20.45
N GLU A 272 -13.31 -12.81 21.72
CA GLU A 272 -13.74 -13.61 22.87
C GLU A 272 -15.23 -13.97 22.68
N ILE A 273 -15.49 -15.20 22.22
CA ILE A 273 -16.84 -15.74 22.14
C ILE A 273 -17.27 -16.03 23.58
N ASN A 274 -18.23 -15.24 24.09
CA ASN A 274 -18.91 -15.49 25.36
C ASN A 274 -19.60 -16.86 25.32
N LEU A 275 -18.93 -17.85 25.92
CA LEU A 275 -19.31 -19.28 25.96
C LEU A 275 -20.67 -19.53 26.64
N SER A 276 -21.24 -18.54 27.33
CA SER A 276 -22.54 -18.60 28.01
C SER A 276 -23.75 -18.56 27.07
N LEU A 277 -23.60 -18.05 25.84
CA LEU A 277 -24.69 -17.96 24.86
C LEU A 277 -24.85 -19.21 23.96
N LEU A 278 -23.88 -20.14 24.00
CA LEU A 278 -23.90 -21.37 23.20
C LEU A 278 -24.54 -22.56 23.93
N ALA A 279 -24.73 -22.49 25.25
CA ALA A 279 -25.31 -23.59 26.04
C ALA A 279 -26.72 -24.04 25.58
N PRO A 280 -27.68 -23.15 25.25
CA PRO A 280 -28.99 -23.59 24.76
C PRO A 280 -28.92 -24.13 23.33
N ILE A 281 -27.99 -23.63 22.50
CA ILE A 281 -27.80 -24.07 21.11
C ILE A 281 -27.18 -25.47 21.07
N VAL A 282 -26.16 -25.73 21.90
CA VAL A 282 -25.54 -27.05 22.04
C VAL A 282 -26.53 -28.05 22.62
N ALA A 283 -27.34 -27.66 23.62
CA ALA A 283 -28.41 -28.52 24.14
C ALA A 283 -29.47 -28.85 23.08
N GLY A 284 -29.89 -27.87 22.28
CA GLY A 284 -30.80 -28.08 21.15
C GLY A 284 -30.22 -29.01 20.08
N VAL A 285 -28.95 -28.83 19.73
CA VAL A 285 -28.24 -29.69 18.76
C VAL A 285 -28.09 -31.11 19.30
N LEU A 286 -27.82 -31.31 20.60
CA LEU A 286 -27.73 -32.64 21.20
C LEU A 286 -29.08 -33.37 21.22
N VAL A 287 -30.19 -32.65 21.45
CA VAL A 287 -31.54 -33.24 21.36
C VAL A 287 -31.87 -33.63 19.92
N VAL A 288 -31.54 -32.77 18.95
CA VAL A 288 -31.74 -33.06 17.52
C VAL A 288 -30.88 -34.24 17.08
N ILE A 289 -29.61 -34.30 17.49
CA ILE A 289 -28.73 -35.45 17.24
C ILE A 289 -29.25 -36.72 17.91
N GLY A 290 -29.81 -36.63 19.12
CA GLY A 290 -30.44 -37.75 19.80
C GLY A 290 -31.67 -38.29 19.07
N VAL A 291 -32.53 -37.41 18.54
CA VAL A 291 -33.71 -37.78 17.74
C VAL A 291 -33.30 -38.37 16.38
N ILE A 292 -32.29 -37.77 15.72
CA ILE A 292 -31.73 -38.30 14.47
C ILE A 292 -31.06 -39.66 14.72
N GLY A 293 -30.33 -39.82 15.82
CA GLY A 293 -29.71 -41.08 16.23
C GLY A 293 -30.73 -42.17 16.50
N LEU A 294 -31.84 -41.85 17.17
CA LEU A 294 -32.96 -42.77 17.39
C LEU A 294 -33.64 -43.18 16.07
N PHE A 295 -33.82 -42.22 15.15
CA PHE A 295 -34.39 -42.47 13.83
C PHE A 295 -33.48 -43.33 12.96
N VAL A 296 -32.15 -43.09 12.99
CA VAL A 296 -31.13 -43.89 12.32
C VAL A 296 -31.03 -45.29 12.94
N PHE A 297 -31.15 -45.43 14.26
CA PHE A 297 -31.15 -46.73 14.95
C PHE A 297 -32.38 -47.58 14.57
N LEU A 298 -33.56 -46.96 14.50
CA LEU A 298 -34.79 -47.62 14.04
C LEU A 298 -34.75 -47.97 12.54
N LYS A 299 -34.07 -47.15 11.72
CA LYS A 299 -33.85 -47.40 10.29
C LYS A 299 -32.78 -48.49 10.05
N LYS A 300 -31.70 -48.51 10.83
CA LYS A 300 -30.60 -49.50 10.76
C LYS A 300 -31.04 -50.90 11.19
N ARG A 301 -32.07 -51.02 12.03
CA ARG A 301 -32.72 -52.30 12.35
C ARG A 301 -33.59 -52.86 11.20
N ARG A 302 -33.92 -52.02 10.20
CA ARG A 302 -34.77 -52.38 9.05
C ARG A 302 -34.02 -52.59 7.73
N GLN A 303 -32.73 -52.23 7.67
CA GLN A 303 -31.90 -52.35 6.47
C GLN A 303 -30.61 -53.11 6.79
N SER A 304 -30.77 -54.39 7.17
CA SER A 304 -29.71 -55.39 7.01
C SER A 304 -29.85 -55.99 5.60
N ARG A 305 -29.48 -55.23 4.58
CA ARG A 305 -29.09 -55.73 3.26
C ARG A 305 -28.58 -54.57 2.41
N GLU A 306 -27.35 -54.76 1.92
CA GLU A 306 -26.64 -54.02 0.87
C GLU A 306 -25.89 -52.74 1.30
N ASP A 307 -24.56 -52.83 1.20
CA ASP A 307 -23.57 -51.77 1.44
C ASP A 307 -23.47 -50.80 0.25
N PRO A 308 -23.24 -49.49 0.53
CA PRO A 308 -22.42 -48.67 -0.35
C PRO A 308 -21.29 -47.94 0.40
N ILE A 309 -20.09 -48.19 -0.10
CA ILE A 309 -18.95 -47.29 -0.38
C ILE A 309 -19.01 -45.90 0.29
N GLY A 310 -18.05 -45.66 1.19
CA GLY A 310 -17.84 -44.40 1.91
C GLY A 310 -17.12 -43.30 1.10
N PHE A 311 -17.36 -42.07 1.54
CA PHE A 311 -16.62 -40.86 1.21
C PHE A 311 -15.14 -41.00 1.61
N THR A 312 -14.23 -40.70 0.70
CA THR A 312 -12.82 -40.45 1.02
C THR A 312 -12.56 -38.94 1.10
N GLU A 313 -11.86 -38.58 2.16
CA GLU A 313 -11.21 -37.30 2.40
C GLU A 313 -10.34 -36.84 1.21
N SER A 314 -10.19 -35.52 1.09
CA SER A 314 -9.23 -34.87 0.19
C SER A 314 -7.83 -35.48 0.32
N PRO A 315 -7.07 -35.66 -0.77
CA PRO A 315 -5.69 -36.06 -0.68
C PRO A 315 -4.87 -34.92 -0.06
N VAL A 316 -4.38 -35.19 1.15
CA VAL A 316 -3.19 -34.60 1.73
C VAL A 316 -2.09 -34.56 0.67
N CYS A 317 -1.43 -33.41 0.50
CA CYS A 317 -0.19 -33.33 -0.28
C CYS A 317 0.80 -34.38 0.24
N PRO A 318 1.23 -35.36 -0.56
CA PRO A 318 2.27 -36.26 -0.14
C PRO A 318 3.60 -35.50 -0.14
N ASP A 319 4.35 -35.58 0.96
CA ASP A 319 5.76 -35.14 1.08
C ASP A 319 6.68 -35.72 -0.01
N ASN A 320 6.20 -36.69 -0.80
CA ASN A 320 6.97 -37.49 -1.74
C ASN A 320 7.28 -36.82 -3.10
N TYR A 321 6.75 -35.63 -3.42
CA TYR A 321 7.10 -35.01 -4.71
C TYR A 321 8.55 -34.51 -4.77
N TYR A 322 9.15 -34.18 -3.62
CA TYR A 322 10.58 -33.85 -3.54
C TYR A 322 11.50 -35.05 -3.77
N GLN A 323 11.00 -36.26 -3.55
CA GLN A 323 11.76 -37.49 -3.74
C GLN A 323 11.83 -37.90 -5.22
N SER A 324 10.79 -37.60 -6.01
CA SER A 324 10.69 -38.01 -7.42
C SER A 324 11.70 -37.32 -8.35
N CYS A 325 12.21 -36.14 -7.97
CA CYS A 325 13.27 -35.44 -8.71
C CYS A 325 14.69 -35.89 -8.33
N ARG A 326 14.87 -36.89 -7.45
CA ARG A 326 16.20 -37.41 -7.08
C ARG A 326 16.79 -38.43 -8.06
N ASP A 327 15.98 -39.01 -8.95
CA ASP A 327 16.40 -40.16 -9.77
C ASP A 327 16.67 -39.84 -11.25
N LEU A 328 16.94 -38.56 -11.60
CA LEU A 328 17.46 -38.22 -12.92
C LEU A 328 18.95 -37.86 -12.81
N ASP A 329 19.76 -38.86 -13.16
CA ASP A 329 21.21 -38.87 -13.17
C ASP A 329 21.78 -37.71 -14.01
N PHE A 330 22.65 -36.91 -13.38
CA PHE A 330 23.16 -35.65 -13.94
C PHE A 330 24.37 -35.93 -14.84
N GLY A 331 24.10 -36.31 -16.09
CA GLY A 331 25.10 -36.30 -17.17
C GLY A 331 25.30 -34.88 -17.71
N ALA A 332 26.55 -34.41 -17.66
CA ALA A 332 27.01 -33.10 -18.13
C ALA A 332 26.38 -32.64 -19.47
N ARG A 333 25.95 -31.37 -19.57
CA ARG A 333 25.61 -30.77 -20.86
C ARG A 333 26.17 -29.36 -21.03
N SER A 334 27.16 -29.31 -21.92
CA SER A 334 27.69 -28.13 -22.61
C SER A 334 26.80 -27.77 -23.81
N THR A 335 26.78 -26.46 -24.12
CA THR A 335 26.49 -25.75 -25.38
C THR A 335 25.60 -26.37 -26.48
N VAL A 336 24.56 -25.60 -26.85
CA VAL A 336 23.93 -25.42 -28.18
C VAL A 336 23.56 -26.67 -29.01
N HIS A 337 22.26 -27.05 -29.02
CA HIS A 337 21.40 -27.20 -30.23
C HIS A 337 19.99 -27.76 -29.91
N THR A 338 18.99 -27.08 -30.48
CA THR A 338 17.64 -27.49 -30.99
C THR A 338 16.98 -28.84 -30.66
N VAL A 339 15.67 -28.73 -30.30
CA VAL A 339 14.47 -29.58 -30.61
C VAL A 339 14.01 -30.65 -29.59
N VAL A 340 12.88 -30.30 -28.95
CA VAL A 340 11.63 -31.07 -28.68
C VAL A 340 11.53 -32.13 -27.56
N ASP A 341 10.40 -31.98 -26.84
CA ASP A 341 9.65 -32.82 -25.88
C ASP A 341 10.12 -32.96 -24.43
N SER A 342 9.44 -32.21 -23.55
CA SER A 342 9.06 -32.65 -22.20
C SER A 342 7.67 -32.11 -21.89
N GLU A 343 6.81 -32.99 -21.39
CA GLU A 343 5.37 -32.84 -21.25
C GLU A 343 4.95 -31.67 -20.33
N THR A 344 4.68 -30.52 -20.94
CA THR A 344 3.80 -29.48 -20.42
C THR A 344 2.64 -29.32 -21.38
N ALA A 345 1.42 -29.12 -20.86
CA ALA A 345 0.22 -28.85 -21.65
C ALA A 345 0.44 -27.59 -22.49
N THR A 346 0.93 -27.79 -23.72
CA THR A 346 1.18 -26.73 -24.68
C THR A 346 -0.11 -26.59 -25.46
N TYR A 347 -0.83 -25.49 -25.23
CA TYR A 347 -2.07 -25.16 -25.91
C TYR A 347 -1.93 -25.32 -27.44
N LYS A 348 -2.50 -26.40 -28.00
CA LYS A 348 -2.55 -26.65 -29.46
C LYS A 348 -3.83 -26.05 -30.04
N GLY A 349 -3.87 -24.72 -30.15
CA GLY A 349 -5.00 -23.99 -30.74
C GLY A 349 -4.94 -23.88 -32.26
N VAL A 350 -5.89 -24.51 -32.95
CA VAL A 350 -6.16 -24.38 -34.40
C VAL A 350 -6.87 -23.05 -34.69
N ASP A 351 -6.34 -22.30 -35.66
CA ASP A 351 -6.88 -21.00 -36.10
C ASP A 351 -8.26 -21.16 -36.76
N ARG A 352 -9.32 -20.70 -36.08
CA ARG A 352 -10.67 -20.61 -36.65
C ARG A 352 -11.21 -19.21 -36.44
N THR A 353 -11.08 -18.39 -37.47
CA THR A 353 -11.62 -17.04 -37.56
C THR A 353 -13.16 -17.08 -37.58
N ILE A 354 -13.82 -16.51 -36.57
CA ILE A 354 -15.29 -16.32 -36.58
C ILE A 354 -15.58 -14.91 -37.13
N LYS A 355 -16.27 -14.84 -38.27
CA LYS A 355 -16.75 -13.57 -38.86
C LYS A 355 -17.88 -12.98 -38.01
N LEU A 356 -17.75 -11.69 -37.62
CA LEU A 356 -18.73 -10.94 -36.84
C LEU A 356 -19.95 -10.50 -37.67
N LYS A 357 -21.13 -10.49 -37.03
CA LYS A 357 -22.31 -9.70 -37.42
C LYS A 357 -22.41 -8.45 -36.53
N PRO A 358 -22.80 -7.27 -37.06
CA PRO A 358 -22.84 -6.03 -36.30
C PRO A 358 -24.27 -5.76 -35.79
N SER A 359 -24.48 -5.80 -34.47
CA SER A 359 -25.58 -5.04 -33.83
C SER A 359 -25.56 -5.20 -32.31
N TYR A 360 -24.89 -4.32 -31.60
CA TYR A 360 -25.28 -3.94 -30.24
C TYR A 360 -24.88 -2.48 -30.03
N THR A 361 -25.79 -1.58 -30.41
CA THR A 361 -25.77 -0.16 -30.05
C THR A 361 -26.47 -0.02 -28.70
N GLY A 362 -25.69 0.02 -27.62
CA GLY A 362 -26.10 0.60 -26.34
C GLY A 362 -25.31 1.89 -26.15
N GLU A 363 -25.94 2.93 -25.64
CA GLU A 363 -25.28 4.22 -25.36
C GLU A 363 -24.14 4.01 -24.36
N PHE A 364 -22.91 4.32 -24.77
CA PHE A 364 -21.74 4.23 -23.90
C PHE A 364 -21.01 5.56 -23.79
N GLY A 365 -20.53 5.87 -22.57
CA GLY A 365 -19.70 7.03 -22.29
C GLY A 365 -18.34 7.00 -22.98
N SER A 366 -17.66 8.14 -23.03
CA SER A 366 -16.46 8.40 -23.85
C SER A 366 -15.31 7.38 -23.71
N GLY A 367 -15.10 6.77 -22.53
CA GLY A 367 -14.03 5.78 -22.29
C GLY A 367 -14.26 4.40 -22.94
N SER A 368 -15.51 3.98 -23.14
CA SER A 368 -15.84 2.68 -23.77
C SER A 368 -15.29 2.53 -25.20
N ASN A 369 -15.18 3.64 -25.94
CA ASN A 369 -14.68 3.65 -27.31
C ASN A 369 -13.18 3.36 -27.36
N ARG A 370 -12.41 3.78 -26.36
CA ARG A 370 -10.95 3.54 -26.29
C ARG A 370 -10.64 2.10 -25.93
N THR A 371 -11.34 1.54 -24.94
CA THR A 371 -11.24 0.12 -24.60
C THR A 371 -11.56 -0.78 -25.81
N LEU A 372 -12.66 -0.51 -26.51
CA LEU A 372 -13.01 -1.27 -27.70
C LEU A 372 -11.99 -1.09 -28.83
N ASN A 373 -11.41 0.11 -28.97
CA ASN A 373 -10.34 0.35 -29.94
C ASN A 373 -9.12 -0.53 -29.67
N ILE A 374 -8.67 -0.65 -28.41
CA ILE A 374 -7.57 -1.55 -28.02
C ILE A 374 -7.92 -3.00 -28.34
N LEU A 375 -9.07 -3.48 -27.85
CA LEU A 375 -9.48 -4.89 -27.97
C LEU A 375 -9.75 -5.33 -29.41
N HIS A 376 -10.13 -4.42 -30.31
CA HIS A 376 -10.43 -4.75 -31.71
C HIS A 376 -9.30 -4.45 -32.68
N ASN A 377 -8.50 -3.40 -32.44
CA ASN A 377 -7.54 -2.89 -33.43
C ASN A 377 -6.07 -3.17 -33.06
N SER A 378 -5.78 -3.69 -31.87
CA SER A 378 -4.42 -4.13 -31.52
C SER A 378 -3.96 -5.31 -32.35
N GLU A 379 -2.81 -5.19 -33.01
CA GLU A 379 -2.20 -6.28 -33.78
C GLU A 379 -1.86 -7.52 -32.93
N PHE A 380 -1.62 -7.33 -31.62
CA PHE A 380 -1.29 -8.42 -30.70
C PHE A 380 -2.53 -9.23 -30.28
N LEU A 381 -3.72 -8.66 -30.44
CA LEU A 381 -4.98 -9.24 -29.99
C LEU A 381 -5.83 -9.84 -31.12
N VAL A 382 -5.46 -9.60 -32.39
CA VAL A 382 -6.13 -10.20 -33.55
C VAL A 382 -6.11 -11.73 -33.45
N GLY A 383 -7.30 -12.34 -33.53
CA GLY A 383 -7.47 -13.80 -33.47
C GLY A 383 -7.33 -14.42 -32.07
N LYS A 384 -7.16 -13.61 -31.02
CA LYS A 384 -6.99 -14.08 -29.63
C LYS A 384 -8.26 -14.05 -28.77
N ARG A 385 -9.42 -13.76 -29.40
CA ARG A 385 -10.71 -13.75 -28.71
C ARG A 385 -11.26 -15.16 -28.53
N LEU A 386 -11.50 -15.54 -27.28
CA LEU A 386 -12.15 -16.77 -26.87
C LEU A 386 -13.65 -16.53 -26.60
N SER A 387 -14.45 -17.59 -26.66
CA SER A 387 -15.85 -17.52 -26.21
C SER A 387 -15.87 -17.45 -24.68
N TYR A 388 -16.54 -16.45 -24.11
CA TYR A 388 -16.63 -16.33 -22.65
C TYR A 388 -17.27 -17.57 -22.01
N ASP A 389 -18.28 -18.14 -22.66
CA ASP A 389 -19.00 -19.34 -22.19
C ASP A 389 -18.13 -20.62 -22.24
N SER A 390 -16.98 -20.58 -22.93
CA SER A 390 -16.03 -21.69 -22.97
C SER A 390 -15.06 -21.70 -21.78
N ILE A 391 -15.13 -20.71 -20.89
CA ILE A 391 -14.29 -20.59 -19.71
C ILE A 391 -15.08 -21.04 -18.48
N ILE A 392 -14.69 -22.16 -17.90
CA ILE A 392 -15.33 -22.73 -16.70
C ILE A 392 -14.50 -22.35 -15.48
N PHE A 393 -15.01 -21.42 -14.67
CA PHE A 393 -14.38 -21.01 -13.41
C PHE A 393 -14.44 -22.14 -12.39
N LYS A 394 -13.29 -22.50 -11.80
CA LYS A 394 -13.19 -23.58 -10.80
C LYS A 394 -12.90 -23.03 -9.41
N GLN A 395 -11.74 -22.40 -9.23
CA GLN A 395 -11.25 -21.97 -7.93
C GLN A 395 -10.57 -20.61 -8.03
N ALA A 396 -10.85 -19.70 -7.09
CA ALA A 396 -10.09 -18.46 -6.97
C ALA A 396 -8.66 -18.78 -6.49
N LEU A 397 -7.66 -18.35 -7.25
CA LEU A 397 -6.24 -18.54 -6.95
C LEU A 397 -5.67 -17.36 -6.16
N SER A 398 -6.08 -16.15 -6.51
CA SER A 398 -5.59 -14.93 -5.87
C SER A 398 -6.59 -13.79 -6.01
N LYS A 399 -6.56 -12.88 -5.04
CA LYS A 399 -7.30 -11.61 -5.04
C LYS A 399 -6.29 -10.47 -4.85
N GLY A 400 -6.18 -9.59 -5.83
CA GLY A 400 -5.28 -8.43 -5.81
C GLY A 400 -6.05 -7.12 -5.76
N ALA A 401 -5.32 -6.00 -5.80
CA ALA A 401 -5.92 -4.65 -5.84
C ALA A 401 -6.74 -4.43 -7.12
N ASN A 402 -6.25 -4.95 -8.26
CA ASN A 402 -6.80 -4.66 -9.59
C ASN A 402 -7.73 -5.77 -10.12
N GLY A 403 -8.16 -6.70 -9.25
CA GLY A 403 -9.05 -7.79 -9.65
C GLY A 403 -8.70 -9.14 -9.02
N GLU A 404 -9.19 -10.20 -9.64
CA GLU A 404 -9.08 -11.58 -9.16
C GLU A 404 -8.55 -12.52 -10.23
N VAL A 405 -7.77 -13.51 -9.80
CA VAL A 405 -7.21 -14.56 -10.65
C VAL A 405 -7.86 -15.88 -10.26
N TRP A 406 -8.38 -16.58 -11.26
CA TRP A 406 -9.09 -17.84 -11.10
C TRP A 406 -8.39 -18.95 -11.87
N LEU A 407 -8.36 -20.14 -11.27
CA LEU A 407 -8.15 -21.38 -11.98
C LEU A 407 -9.42 -21.67 -12.75
N CYS A 408 -9.29 -21.78 -14.06
CA CYS A 408 -10.38 -22.12 -14.96
C CYS A 408 -9.99 -23.30 -15.84
N GLU A 409 -11.00 -23.89 -16.45
CA GLU A 409 -10.85 -24.87 -17.51
C GLU A 409 -11.33 -24.23 -18.81
N CYS A 410 -10.47 -24.23 -19.84
CA CYS A 410 -10.80 -23.72 -21.16
C CYS A 410 -10.32 -24.75 -22.20
N GLN A 411 -11.22 -25.24 -23.05
CA GLN A 411 -10.91 -26.27 -24.07
C GLN A 411 -10.21 -27.52 -23.48
N ASN A 412 -10.64 -27.96 -22.29
CA ASN A 412 -10.07 -29.08 -21.51
C ASN A 412 -8.64 -28.86 -21.00
N GLU A 413 -8.12 -27.63 -21.02
CA GLU A 413 -6.85 -27.28 -20.40
C GLU A 413 -7.06 -26.38 -19.19
N GLN A 414 -6.21 -26.55 -18.17
CA GLN A 414 -6.18 -25.65 -17.02
C GLN A 414 -5.51 -24.34 -17.39
N VAL A 415 -6.20 -23.24 -17.13
CA VAL A 415 -5.75 -21.88 -17.43
C VAL A 415 -5.93 -20.98 -16.22
N ALA A 416 -5.11 -19.94 -16.14
CA ALA A 416 -5.27 -18.88 -15.16
C ALA A 416 -6.02 -17.72 -15.81
N VAL A 417 -7.12 -17.26 -15.19
CA VAL A 417 -7.97 -16.20 -15.72
C VAL A 417 -7.94 -15.01 -14.78
N LYS A 418 -7.37 -13.89 -15.23
CA LYS A 418 -7.41 -12.61 -14.52
C LYS A 418 -8.63 -11.83 -14.99
N ARG A 419 -9.38 -11.26 -14.06
CA ARG A 419 -10.57 -10.43 -14.32
C ARG A 419 -10.74 -9.33 -13.28
N LEU A 420 -11.46 -8.27 -13.64
CA LEU A 420 -11.91 -7.26 -12.68
C LEU A 420 -13.05 -7.81 -11.79
N PHE A 421 -13.37 -7.16 -10.68
CA PHE A 421 -14.35 -7.65 -9.69
C PHE A 421 -15.80 -7.60 -10.19
N GLN A 422 -16.45 -8.76 -10.33
CA GLN A 422 -17.80 -8.89 -10.92
C GLN A 422 -18.96 -8.16 -10.19
N ASN A 423 -18.73 -7.56 -9.03
CA ASN A 423 -19.74 -6.87 -8.22
C ASN A 423 -19.43 -5.38 -7.97
N GLN A 424 -18.48 -4.80 -8.71
CA GLN A 424 -18.15 -3.38 -8.66
C GLN A 424 -18.52 -2.71 -9.99
N ASN A 425 -19.07 -1.50 -9.93
CA ASN A 425 -19.19 -0.67 -11.12
C ASN A 425 -17.80 -0.12 -11.44
N HIS A 426 -17.09 -0.79 -12.34
CA HIS A 426 -15.79 -0.33 -12.81
C HIS A 426 -15.93 0.97 -13.59
N HIS A 427 -15.09 1.95 -13.24
CA HIS A 427 -14.94 3.14 -14.06
C HIS A 427 -14.39 2.75 -15.45
N ALA A 428 -14.76 3.50 -16.49
CA ALA A 428 -14.31 3.19 -17.85
C ALA A 428 -12.77 3.17 -17.97
N ASP A 429 -12.10 4.00 -17.17
CA ASP A 429 -10.64 4.11 -17.13
C ASP A 429 -9.98 2.83 -16.58
N GLU A 430 -10.57 2.17 -15.57
CA GLU A 430 -10.06 0.89 -15.04
C GLU A 430 -10.15 -0.24 -16.09
N VAL A 431 -11.24 -0.26 -16.86
CA VAL A 431 -11.41 -1.25 -17.94
C VAL A 431 -10.45 -0.95 -19.10
N GLU A 432 -10.18 0.33 -19.39
CA GLU A 432 -9.17 0.74 -20.37
C GLU A 432 -7.76 0.33 -19.94
N GLU A 433 -7.37 0.56 -18.68
CA GLU A 433 -6.07 0.13 -18.14
C GLU A 433 -5.92 -1.39 -18.19
N PHE A 434 -6.97 -2.14 -17.86
CA PHE A 434 -6.94 -3.60 -17.97
C PHE A 434 -6.83 -4.08 -19.41
N ALA A 435 -7.46 -3.40 -20.37
CA ALA A 435 -7.29 -3.68 -21.79
C ALA A 435 -5.85 -3.39 -22.28
N GLN A 436 -5.21 -2.33 -21.78
CA GLN A 436 -3.79 -2.05 -22.05
C GLN A 436 -2.87 -3.13 -21.46
N GLU A 437 -3.17 -3.64 -20.26
CA GLU A 437 -2.43 -4.75 -19.66
C GLU A 437 -2.56 -6.04 -20.50
N ILE A 438 -3.76 -6.33 -21.00
CA ILE A 438 -4.03 -7.46 -21.90
C ILE A 438 -3.20 -7.35 -23.18
N GLU A 439 -3.22 -6.17 -23.81
CA GLU A 439 -2.42 -5.90 -25.01
C GLU A 439 -0.92 -6.06 -24.74
N LEU A 440 -0.42 -5.49 -23.64
CA LEU A 440 0.97 -5.60 -23.25
C LEU A 440 1.37 -7.06 -23.07
N SER A 441 0.59 -7.82 -22.29
CA SER A 441 0.82 -9.25 -22.04
C SER A 441 0.82 -10.07 -23.32
N ALA A 442 -0.08 -9.78 -24.27
CA ALA A 442 -0.13 -10.43 -25.57
C ALA A 442 1.11 -10.14 -26.44
N SER A 443 1.77 -8.97 -26.23
CA SER A 443 2.98 -8.58 -26.95
C SER A 443 4.27 -9.22 -26.41
N LEU A 444 4.24 -9.85 -25.24
CA LEU A 444 5.41 -10.46 -24.60
C LEU A 444 5.54 -11.93 -25.00
N LYS A 445 6.70 -12.32 -25.53
CA LYS A 445 7.00 -13.70 -25.91
C LYS A 445 8.41 -14.09 -25.45
N HIS A 446 8.50 -14.79 -24.33
CA HIS A 446 9.76 -15.24 -23.76
C HIS A 446 9.55 -16.50 -22.89
N PRO A 447 10.46 -17.49 -22.90
CA PRO A 447 10.28 -18.75 -22.14
C PRO A 447 10.14 -18.54 -20.62
N ASN A 448 10.73 -17.48 -20.05
CA ASN A 448 10.60 -17.13 -18.63
C ASN A 448 9.56 -16.04 -18.33
N ILE A 449 8.62 -15.78 -19.25
CA ILE A 449 7.44 -14.94 -19.03
C ILE A 449 6.20 -15.82 -19.21
N VAL A 450 5.15 -15.60 -18.42
CA VAL A 450 3.88 -16.32 -18.59
C VAL A 450 3.30 -16.12 -19.99
N SER A 451 2.82 -17.21 -20.58
CA SER A 451 2.22 -17.18 -21.92
C SER A 451 0.81 -16.61 -21.87
N PHE A 452 0.55 -15.57 -22.67
CA PHE A 452 -0.81 -15.11 -22.95
C PHE A 452 -1.52 -16.07 -23.93
N ILE A 453 -2.68 -16.59 -23.54
CA ILE A 453 -3.48 -17.52 -24.34
C ILE A 453 -4.53 -16.76 -25.16
N GLY A 454 -5.28 -15.87 -24.50
CA GLY A 454 -6.35 -15.12 -25.14
C GLY A 454 -7.12 -14.23 -24.18
N MET A 455 -8.21 -13.66 -24.69
CA MET A 455 -9.12 -12.80 -23.94
C MET A 455 -10.57 -13.13 -24.26
N ALA A 456 -11.48 -12.91 -23.33
CA ALA A 456 -12.91 -13.12 -23.55
C ALA A 456 -13.74 -12.04 -22.85
N TRP A 457 -14.89 -11.71 -23.44
CA TRP A 457 -15.87 -10.81 -22.85
C TRP A 457 -17.24 -11.00 -23.50
N ASN A 458 -18.29 -10.89 -22.69
CA ASN A 458 -19.69 -10.72 -23.15
C ASN A 458 -20.20 -9.29 -22.91
N SER A 459 -19.61 -8.57 -21.95
CA SER A 459 -19.71 -7.13 -21.71
C SER A 459 -18.33 -6.61 -21.30
N LEU A 460 -18.08 -5.31 -21.40
CA LEU A 460 -16.80 -4.73 -20.98
C LEU A 460 -16.53 -4.92 -19.47
N ASN A 461 -17.58 -5.00 -18.66
CA ASN A 461 -17.47 -5.31 -17.22
C ASN A 461 -17.09 -6.77 -16.93
N ASN A 462 -17.20 -7.65 -17.93
CA ASN A 462 -16.82 -9.07 -17.86
C ASN A 462 -15.62 -9.37 -18.76
N LEU A 463 -14.74 -8.39 -18.98
CA LEU A 463 -13.48 -8.61 -19.68
C LEU A 463 -12.57 -9.51 -18.85
N VAL A 464 -12.03 -10.56 -19.47
CA VAL A 464 -11.07 -11.46 -18.85
C VAL A 464 -9.83 -11.68 -19.71
N MET A 465 -8.69 -11.83 -19.04
CA MET A 465 -7.41 -12.23 -19.60
C MET A 465 -7.13 -13.70 -19.27
N VAL A 466 -6.79 -14.50 -20.27
CA VAL A 466 -6.51 -15.94 -20.13
C VAL A 466 -5.01 -16.19 -20.33
N LEU A 467 -4.39 -16.80 -19.32
CA LEU A 467 -2.97 -17.08 -19.21
C LEU A 467 -2.72 -18.56 -18.96
N GLU A 468 -1.50 -19.02 -19.22
CA GLU A 468 -1.04 -20.34 -18.84
C GLU A 468 -1.04 -20.51 -17.30
N TYR A 469 -1.47 -21.68 -16.82
CA TYR A 469 -1.53 -22.00 -15.39
C TYR A 469 -0.32 -22.81 -14.94
N PHE A 470 0.23 -22.45 -13.77
CA PHE A 470 1.38 -23.13 -13.16
C PHE A 470 1.00 -23.72 -11.79
N PRO A 471 0.95 -25.06 -11.65
CA PRO A 471 0.46 -25.71 -10.43
C PRO A 471 1.41 -25.61 -9.23
N MET A 472 2.69 -25.25 -9.44
CA MET A 472 3.62 -25.02 -8.33
C MET A 472 3.43 -23.66 -7.66
N GLY A 473 2.58 -22.79 -8.22
CA GLY A 473 2.33 -21.47 -7.69
C GLY A 473 3.55 -20.56 -7.75
N ASP A 474 3.60 -19.59 -6.85
CA ASP A 474 4.63 -18.57 -6.81
C ASP A 474 5.88 -19.00 -6.01
N LEU A 475 7.00 -18.34 -6.31
CA LEU A 475 8.29 -18.60 -5.69
C LEU A 475 8.28 -18.35 -4.18
N GLN A 476 7.49 -17.41 -3.66
CA GLN A 476 7.41 -17.18 -2.21
C GLN A 476 6.82 -18.40 -1.51
N SER A 477 5.67 -18.87 -1.99
CA SER A 477 5.00 -20.06 -1.48
C SER A 477 5.89 -21.30 -1.60
N CYS A 478 6.63 -21.43 -2.70
CA CYS A 478 7.56 -22.54 -2.90
C CYS A 478 8.73 -22.51 -1.90
N LEU A 479 9.37 -21.34 -1.72
CA LEU A 479 10.49 -21.17 -0.79
C LEU A 479 10.06 -21.35 0.68
N GLN A 480 8.85 -20.91 1.05
CA GLN A 480 8.33 -21.12 2.41
C GLN A 480 8.11 -22.60 2.72
N LYS A 481 7.61 -23.38 1.75
CA LYS A 481 7.32 -24.80 1.93
C LYS A 481 8.54 -25.70 1.77
N ASN A 482 9.42 -25.37 0.83
CA ASN A 482 10.48 -26.26 0.36
C ASN A 482 11.88 -25.63 0.40
N GLY A 483 12.05 -24.44 0.98
CA GLY A 483 13.28 -23.65 0.87
C GLY A 483 14.54 -24.35 1.38
N ASP A 484 14.38 -25.19 2.42
CA ASP A 484 15.45 -25.99 3.02
C ASP A 484 15.82 -27.22 2.18
N LEU A 485 14.89 -27.70 1.35
CA LEU A 485 15.10 -28.84 0.44
C LEU A 485 15.68 -28.40 -0.92
N MET A 486 15.55 -27.11 -1.26
CA MET A 486 16.09 -26.52 -2.49
C MET A 486 17.59 -26.25 -2.37
N SER A 487 18.37 -26.89 -3.24
CA SER A 487 19.80 -26.62 -3.35
C SER A 487 20.05 -25.31 -4.10
N TRP A 488 21.00 -24.51 -3.63
CA TRP A 488 21.44 -23.30 -4.33
C TRP A 488 22.02 -23.63 -5.71
N SER A 489 22.91 -24.62 -5.78
CA SER A 489 23.65 -24.95 -6.99
C SER A 489 22.81 -25.64 -8.06
N ARG A 490 21.72 -26.31 -7.65
CA ARG A 490 20.85 -27.08 -8.55
C ARG A 490 19.53 -26.39 -8.84
N ASP A 491 18.93 -25.70 -7.88
CA ASP A 491 17.53 -25.24 -8.01
C ASP A 491 17.45 -23.70 -8.05
N LYS A 492 17.94 -23.04 -6.98
CA LYS A 492 17.76 -21.59 -6.80
C LYS A 492 18.48 -20.77 -7.88
N ILE A 493 19.65 -21.23 -8.34
CA ILE A 493 20.39 -20.54 -9.40
C ILE A 493 19.64 -20.51 -10.73
N HIS A 494 18.95 -21.60 -11.10
CA HIS A 494 18.20 -21.66 -12.36
C HIS A 494 16.96 -20.75 -12.32
N ILE A 495 16.31 -20.64 -11.17
CA ILE A 495 15.22 -19.68 -10.96
C ILE A 495 15.74 -18.26 -11.14
N ALA A 496 16.85 -17.90 -10.48
CA ALA A 496 17.44 -16.57 -10.58
C ALA A 496 17.86 -16.22 -12.02
N VAL A 497 18.49 -17.17 -12.73
CA VAL A 497 18.89 -17.00 -14.14
C VAL A 497 17.66 -16.83 -15.04
N GLY A 498 16.61 -17.64 -14.84
CA GLY A 498 15.36 -17.52 -15.61
C GLY A 498 14.68 -16.17 -15.40
N THR A 499 14.61 -15.70 -14.15
CA THR A 499 14.09 -14.35 -13.83
C THR A 499 14.94 -13.26 -14.48
N ALA A 500 16.27 -13.35 -14.40
CA ALA A 500 17.18 -12.38 -15.04
C ALA A 500 17.03 -12.38 -16.58
N SER A 501 16.83 -13.55 -17.20
CA SER A 501 16.59 -13.67 -18.64
C SER A 501 15.28 -12.98 -19.04
N ALA A 502 14.21 -13.13 -18.27
CA ALA A 502 12.95 -12.41 -18.50
C ALA A 502 13.15 -10.89 -18.43
N LEU A 503 13.86 -10.40 -17.40
CA LEU A 503 14.14 -8.97 -17.24
C LEU A 503 15.02 -8.41 -18.37
N GLN A 504 16.04 -9.16 -18.79
CA GLN A 504 16.87 -8.80 -19.94
C GLN A 504 16.01 -8.64 -21.20
N TYR A 505 15.10 -9.60 -21.46
CA TYR A 505 14.17 -9.51 -22.58
C TYR A 505 13.34 -8.22 -22.52
N LEU A 506 12.73 -7.91 -21.37
CA LEU A 506 11.92 -6.69 -21.20
C LEU A 506 12.74 -5.42 -21.44
N HIS A 507 13.93 -5.33 -20.83
CA HIS A 507 14.83 -4.18 -20.96
C HIS A 507 15.44 -4.03 -22.36
N SER A 508 15.51 -5.11 -23.15
CA SER A 508 16.01 -5.08 -24.53
C SER A 508 15.00 -4.56 -25.56
N ARG A 509 13.73 -4.41 -25.18
CA ARG A 509 12.69 -3.88 -26.08
C ARG A 509 12.98 -2.42 -26.43
N THR A 510 12.36 -1.93 -27.51
CA THR A 510 12.43 -0.54 -27.92
C THR A 510 11.01 0.04 -28.02
N PRO A 511 10.61 0.94 -27.10
CA PRO A 511 11.36 1.40 -25.93
C PRO A 511 11.57 0.29 -24.86
N PRO A 512 12.59 0.39 -23.99
CA PRO A 512 12.80 -0.56 -22.89
C PRO A 512 11.57 -0.63 -21.99
N LEU A 513 11.15 -1.84 -21.63
CA LEU A 513 10.00 -2.06 -20.76
C LEU A 513 10.47 -2.37 -19.34
N ILE A 514 10.07 -1.58 -18.35
CA ILE A 514 10.44 -1.79 -16.94
C ILE A 514 9.26 -2.48 -16.24
N HIS A 515 9.50 -3.61 -15.57
CA HIS A 515 8.46 -4.39 -14.88
C HIS A 515 7.79 -3.65 -13.70
N ARG A 516 8.60 -2.95 -12.90
CA ARG A 516 8.25 -2.15 -11.70
C ARG A 516 7.67 -2.89 -10.49
N ASP A 517 7.11 -4.08 -10.66
CA ASP A 517 6.62 -4.92 -9.54
C ASP A 517 7.32 -6.29 -9.48
N LEU A 518 8.67 -6.30 -9.50
CA LEU A 518 9.42 -7.54 -9.38
C LEU A 518 9.49 -7.98 -7.91
N LYS A 519 8.79 -9.08 -7.59
CA LYS A 519 8.78 -9.71 -6.26
C LYS A 519 8.61 -11.22 -6.40
N SER A 520 8.93 -11.99 -5.36
CA SER A 520 8.81 -13.47 -5.39
C SER A 520 7.38 -13.97 -5.65
N LYS A 521 6.35 -13.18 -5.29
CA LYS A 521 4.95 -13.51 -5.63
C LYS A 521 4.64 -13.41 -7.13
N ASN A 522 5.42 -12.64 -7.89
CA ASN A 522 5.25 -12.45 -9.33
C ASN A 522 6.18 -13.34 -10.16
N ILE A 523 6.79 -14.35 -9.53
CA ILE A 523 7.58 -15.39 -10.20
C ILE A 523 6.88 -16.72 -9.95
N LEU A 524 6.19 -17.23 -10.97
CA LEU A 524 5.61 -18.58 -10.93
C LEU A 524 6.69 -19.61 -11.26
N LEU A 525 6.47 -20.84 -10.78
CA LEU A 525 7.38 -21.96 -11.05
C LEU A 525 6.70 -23.03 -11.87
N THR A 526 7.43 -23.57 -12.85
CA THR A 526 7.05 -24.83 -13.49
C THR A 526 7.32 -26.02 -12.56
N ARG A 527 6.82 -27.21 -12.91
CA ARG A 527 7.17 -28.45 -12.18
C ARG A 527 8.67 -28.76 -12.21
N ALA A 528 9.38 -28.24 -13.20
CA ALA A 528 10.84 -28.36 -13.34
C ALA A 528 11.60 -27.22 -12.63
N LEU A 529 10.93 -26.42 -11.79
CA LEU A 529 11.49 -25.27 -11.07
C LEU A 529 12.04 -24.17 -12.00
N GLU A 530 11.45 -24.00 -13.18
CA GLU A 530 11.78 -22.89 -14.06
C GLU A 530 10.94 -21.65 -13.73
N ALA A 531 11.56 -20.48 -13.75
CA ALA A 531 10.90 -19.21 -13.45
C ALA A 531 10.02 -18.71 -14.60
N LYS A 532 8.82 -18.22 -14.26
CA LYS A 532 7.85 -17.57 -15.14
C LYS A 532 7.42 -16.24 -14.51
N LEU A 533 7.91 -15.14 -15.06
CA LEU A 533 7.56 -13.79 -14.62
C LEU A 533 6.12 -13.44 -15.05
N ILE A 534 5.35 -12.87 -14.14
CA ILE A 534 3.94 -12.49 -14.34
C ILE A 534 3.66 -11.05 -13.86
N ASP A 535 2.46 -10.56 -14.19
CA ASP A 535 1.84 -9.32 -13.69
C ASP A 535 2.50 -8.02 -14.20
N PHE A 536 2.04 -7.55 -15.36
CA PHE A 536 2.60 -6.41 -16.09
C PHE A 536 1.74 -5.14 -15.98
N GLY A 537 0.75 -5.09 -15.09
CA GLY A 537 -0.21 -3.98 -15.00
C GLY A 537 0.43 -2.60 -14.74
N VAL A 538 1.52 -2.56 -13.98
CA VAL A 538 2.29 -1.33 -13.70
C VAL A 538 3.53 -1.16 -14.61
N SER A 539 3.73 -2.06 -15.57
CA SER A 539 4.86 -1.97 -16.49
C SER A 539 4.70 -0.77 -17.42
N ARG A 540 5.80 -0.03 -17.66
CA ARG A 540 5.80 1.14 -18.54
C ARG A 540 7.06 1.17 -19.40
N ALA A 541 6.91 1.69 -20.61
CA ALA A 541 8.03 2.04 -21.47
C ALA A 541 8.89 3.11 -20.76
N ARG A 542 10.21 2.94 -20.78
CA ARG A 542 11.15 3.99 -20.42
C ARG A 542 11.17 5.00 -21.57
N GLN A 543 10.60 6.19 -21.35
CA GLN A 543 10.68 7.32 -22.27
C GLN A 543 12.08 7.92 -22.30
#